data_AF-A0A8H8C2M2-F1
#
_entry.id   AF-A0A8H8C2M2-F1
#
_cell.length_a   1.000
_cell.length_b   1.000
_cell.length_c   1.000
_cell.angle_alpha   90.00
_cell.angle_beta   90.00
_cell.angle_gamma   90.00
#
_symmetry.space_group_name_H-M   'P 1'
#
loop_
_entity.id
_entity.type
_entity.pdbx_description
1 polymer ?
#
loop_
_entity_poly.entity_id
_entity_poly.type
_entity_poly.pdbx_seq_one_letter_code
_entity_poly.pdbx_strand_id
1 'polypeptide(L)'
;MTSFRWTYDQLSKAIPKLTAHSSSPTRAADLNPIIKGLLTICPNSSICDIGGHSVLLSFTDDIVAKVPLKPGGEHVRHEQSIFDLLDQTPCPYIVQTFFRCPNIIFMERLNDGTLQDRMRMINTSHQILQWMQQLSGAAAWIESQGRVHGDINPRNILLKKDELKLGEFDHSLKINDPLDVGYEPYVRGCKKGEEGGNFGIAGPRTEQFSLGSIFWYMTRGTKLYYDIKGREKVNRLIDQQFLATEPQDPIDYIISDY
;
A
#
# COMPACT_ATOMS: atom_id res chain seq x y z
N MET A 1 -9.54 18.99 2.95
CA MET A 1 -8.19 19.38 3.41
C MET A 1 -7.44 19.95 2.21
N THR A 2 -6.84 21.13 2.33
CA THR A 2 -5.93 21.67 1.31
C THR A 2 -4.71 20.74 1.22
N SER A 3 -4.67 19.90 0.17
CA SER A 3 -3.53 19.04 -0.12
C SER A 3 -2.29 19.92 -0.26
N PHE A 4 -1.28 19.71 0.58
CA PHE A 4 -0.01 20.41 0.48
C PHE A 4 0.66 20.02 -0.85
N ARG A 5 0.79 20.97 -1.77
CA ARG A 5 1.34 20.75 -3.11
C ARG A 5 2.83 21.08 -3.12
N TRP A 6 3.66 20.12 -3.49
CA TRP A 6 5.10 20.29 -3.57
C TRP A 6 5.54 20.76 -4.96
N THR A 7 6.48 21.70 -4.99
CA THR A 7 7.23 22.07 -6.20
C THR A 7 8.48 21.20 -6.37
N TYR A 8 9.06 21.20 -7.58
CA TYR A 8 10.32 20.50 -7.84
C TYR A 8 11.46 20.97 -6.91
N ASP A 9 11.52 22.27 -6.61
CA ASP A 9 12.55 22.85 -5.75
C ASP A 9 12.38 22.42 -4.29
N GLN A 10 11.14 22.33 -3.81
CA GLN A 10 10.84 21.82 -2.48
C GLN A 10 11.25 20.35 -2.36
N LEU A 11 10.89 19.53 -3.35
CA LEU A 11 11.30 18.12 -3.41
C LEU A 11 12.83 18.01 -3.39
N SER A 12 13.51 18.70 -4.30
CA SER A 12 14.97 18.67 -4.43
C SER A 12 15.71 19.00 -3.13
N LYS A 13 15.19 19.96 -2.34
CA LYS A 13 15.76 20.34 -1.05
C LYS A 13 15.48 19.31 0.05
N ALA A 14 14.37 18.59 -0.02
CA ALA A 14 13.96 17.63 1.01
C ALA A 14 14.53 16.23 0.80
N ILE A 15 14.88 15.86 -0.44
CA ILE A 15 15.34 14.52 -0.81
C ILE A 15 16.43 13.95 0.11
N PRO A 16 17.51 14.68 0.45
CA PRO A 16 18.54 14.14 1.34
C PRO A 16 18.02 13.68 2.70
N LYS A 17 16.89 14.24 3.16
CA LYS A 17 16.21 13.85 4.42
C LYS A 17 15.16 12.77 4.20
N LEU A 18 14.43 12.81 3.08
CA LEU A 18 13.33 11.88 2.79
C LEU A 18 13.81 10.46 2.45
N THR A 19 14.97 10.33 1.81
CA THR A 19 15.43 9.06 1.23
C THR A 19 16.66 8.48 1.92
N ALA A 20 17.15 9.08 3.01
CA ALA A 20 18.41 8.74 3.67
C ALA A 20 18.57 7.26 4.07
N HIS A 21 17.48 6.51 4.13
CA HIS A 21 17.42 5.10 4.52
C HIS A 21 16.85 4.18 3.42
N SER A 22 16.76 4.66 2.17
CA SER A 22 16.18 3.93 1.03
C SER A 22 17.18 3.78 -0.11
N SER A 23 16.89 2.92 -1.08
CA SER A 23 17.63 2.81 -2.34
C SER A 23 17.40 4.02 -3.28
N SER A 24 16.59 4.99 -2.86
CA SER A 24 16.24 6.20 -3.61
C SER A 24 17.37 7.25 -3.59
N PRO A 25 17.34 8.22 -4.50
CA PRO A 25 18.39 9.22 -4.64
C PRO A 25 18.56 10.03 -3.36
N THR A 26 19.80 10.27 -2.91
CA THR A 26 20.10 11.12 -1.74
C THR A 26 20.53 12.54 -2.12
N ARG A 27 20.74 12.80 -3.43
CA ARG A 27 21.09 14.11 -3.98
C ARG A 27 20.08 14.50 -5.06
N ALA A 28 19.77 15.79 -5.14
CA ALA A 28 18.84 16.31 -6.15
C ALA A 28 19.29 16.07 -7.59
N ALA A 29 20.60 16.00 -7.85
CA ALA A 29 21.15 15.73 -9.18
C ALA A 29 20.84 14.31 -9.69
N ASP A 30 20.54 13.39 -8.78
CA ASP A 30 20.25 11.99 -9.09
C ASP A 30 18.73 11.73 -9.21
N LEU A 31 17.90 12.78 -9.09
CA LEU A 31 16.45 12.69 -9.28
C LEU A 31 16.11 12.40 -10.73
N ASN A 32 15.04 11.64 -10.92
CA ASN A 32 14.48 11.35 -12.22
C ASN A 32 14.08 12.66 -12.93
N PRO A 33 14.73 13.00 -14.06
CA PRO A 33 14.50 14.27 -14.75
C PRO A 33 13.06 14.40 -15.28
N ILE A 34 12.34 13.29 -15.44
CA ILE A 34 10.93 13.26 -15.81
C ILE A 34 10.07 14.05 -14.82
N ILE A 35 10.39 14.03 -13.52
CA ILE A 35 9.63 14.76 -12.50
C ILE A 35 9.64 16.26 -12.84
N LYS A 36 10.82 16.82 -13.13
CA LYS A 36 10.96 18.22 -13.55
C LYS A 36 10.29 18.47 -14.90
N GLY A 37 10.46 17.56 -15.85
CA GLY A 37 9.89 17.65 -17.19
C GLY A 37 8.36 17.77 -17.16
N LEU A 38 7.68 16.88 -16.44
CA LEU A 38 6.22 16.89 -16.31
C LEU A 38 5.71 18.16 -15.61
N LEU A 39 6.37 18.60 -14.53
CA LEU A 39 6.03 19.86 -13.86
C LEU A 39 6.20 21.10 -14.75
N THR A 40 7.14 21.05 -15.70
CA THR A 40 7.40 22.16 -16.64
C THR A 40 6.41 22.16 -17.80
N ILE A 41 6.12 20.99 -18.36
CA ILE A 41 5.21 20.84 -19.52
C ILE A 41 3.75 21.07 -19.11
N CYS A 42 3.38 20.64 -17.90
CA CYS A 42 2.03 20.76 -17.38
C CYS A 42 2.01 21.80 -16.23
N PRO A 43 1.79 23.10 -16.50
CA PRO A 43 1.96 24.15 -15.50
C PRO A 43 0.96 24.08 -14.33
N ASN A 44 -0.17 23.39 -14.50
CA ASN A 44 -1.14 23.14 -13.42
C ASN A 44 -0.81 21.90 -12.58
N SER A 45 0.26 21.18 -12.93
CA SER A 45 0.65 19.98 -12.20
C SER A 45 1.42 20.30 -10.93
N SER A 46 1.30 19.40 -9.97
CA SER A 46 2.00 19.52 -8.69
C SER A 46 2.26 18.15 -8.10
N ILE A 47 3.33 18.02 -7.32
CA ILE A 47 3.58 16.81 -6.55
C ILE A 47 2.57 16.78 -5.40
N CYS A 48 1.68 15.78 -5.38
CA CYS A 48 0.66 15.62 -4.36
C CYS A 48 1.04 14.59 -3.29
N ASP A 49 1.98 13.69 -3.59
CA ASP A 49 2.49 12.72 -2.62
C ASP A 49 3.94 12.31 -2.92
N ILE A 50 4.68 11.92 -1.88
CA ILE A 50 6.07 11.47 -1.95
C ILE A 50 6.20 10.16 -1.15
N GLY A 51 6.31 9.05 -1.87
CA GLY A 51 6.57 7.73 -1.29
C GLY A 51 8.06 7.41 -1.15
N GLY A 52 8.36 6.19 -0.71
CA GLY A 52 9.74 5.73 -0.52
C GLY A 52 10.54 5.63 -1.82
N HIS A 53 9.90 5.22 -2.91
CA HIS A 53 10.54 4.99 -4.22
C HIS A 53 10.04 5.91 -5.34
N SER A 54 8.94 6.63 -5.14
CA SER A 54 8.27 7.39 -6.20
C SER A 54 7.58 8.65 -5.68
N VAL A 55 7.21 9.53 -6.60
CA VAL A 55 6.35 10.68 -6.37
C VAL A 55 5.07 10.55 -7.19
N LEU A 56 3.97 11.06 -6.65
CA LEU A 56 2.72 11.23 -7.38
C LEU A 56 2.58 12.69 -7.81
N LEU A 57 2.43 12.91 -9.12
CA LEU A 57 2.15 14.21 -9.72
C LEU A 57 0.69 14.26 -10.15
N SER A 58 -0.07 15.21 -9.63
CA SER A 58 -1.44 15.47 -10.06
C SER A 58 -1.45 16.39 -11.28
N PHE A 59 -2.24 16.08 -12.30
CA PHE A 59 -2.44 16.92 -13.50
C PHE A 59 -3.86 17.51 -13.57
N THR A 60 -4.84 16.69 -13.21
CA THR A 60 -6.27 17.02 -13.17
C THR A 60 -6.86 16.45 -11.89
N ASP A 61 -8.17 16.59 -11.70
CA ASP A 61 -8.87 15.98 -10.56
C ASP A 61 -8.98 14.45 -10.67
N ASP A 62 -8.75 13.89 -11.86
CA ASP A 62 -8.94 12.46 -12.16
C ASP A 62 -7.66 11.71 -12.52
N ILE A 63 -6.54 12.39 -12.79
CA ILE A 63 -5.31 11.75 -13.26
C ILE A 63 -4.09 12.17 -12.41
N VAL A 64 -3.34 11.16 -11.97
CA VAL A 64 -1.99 11.31 -11.42
C VAL A 64 -0.97 10.52 -12.25
N ALA A 65 0.29 10.95 -12.23
CA ALA A 65 1.41 10.14 -12.68
C ALA A 65 2.29 9.76 -11.49
N LYS A 66 2.53 8.46 -11.34
CA LYS A 66 3.56 7.92 -10.48
C LYS A 66 4.88 7.87 -11.24
N VAL A 67 5.88 8.54 -10.69
CA VAL A 67 7.22 8.65 -11.28
C VAL A 67 8.24 8.21 -10.22
N PRO A 68 9.11 7.23 -10.50
CA PRO A 68 10.11 6.80 -9.54
C PRO A 68 11.09 7.94 -9.28
N LEU A 69 11.53 8.09 -8.04
CA LEU A 69 12.50 9.08 -7.62
C LEU A 69 13.82 8.90 -8.37
N LYS A 70 14.25 7.64 -8.56
CA LYS A 70 15.42 7.26 -9.36
C LYS A 70 14.98 6.71 -10.72
N PRO A 71 15.57 7.14 -11.84
CA PRO A 71 15.28 6.54 -13.14
C PRO A 71 15.75 5.08 -13.20
N GLY A 72 15.00 4.24 -13.90
CA GLY A 72 15.35 2.84 -14.15
C GLY A 72 15.21 1.94 -12.92
N GLY A 73 14.46 2.34 -11.89
CA GLY A 73 14.21 1.51 -10.72
C GLY A 73 13.52 0.18 -11.08
N GLU A 74 13.89 -0.90 -10.40
CA GLU A 74 13.23 -2.21 -10.58
C GLU A 74 11.78 -2.17 -10.09
N HIS A 75 11.51 -1.44 -9.00
CA HIS A 75 10.19 -1.23 -8.41
C HIS A 75 9.12 -0.79 -9.44
N VAL A 76 9.41 0.22 -10.27
CA VAL A 76 8.42 0.71 -11.26
C VAL A 76 8.19 -0.31 -12.39
N ARG A 77 9.24 -1.02 -12.83
CA ARG A 77 9.09 -2.05 -13.87
C ARG A 77 8.30 -3.25 -13.35
N HIS A 78 8.58 -3.62 -12.12
CA HIS A 78 7.88 -4.70 -11.44
C HIS A 78 6.40 -4.37 -11.28
N GLU A 79 6.08 -3.18 -10.76
CA GLU A 79 4.71 -2.70 -10.65
C GLU A 79 4.00 -2.62 -12.02
N GLN A 80 4.69 -2.12 -13.05
CA GLN A 80 4.17 -2.14 -14.43
C GLN A 80 3.82 -3.55 -14.89
N SER A 81 4.65 -4.56 -14.56
CA SER A 81 4.37 -5.96 -14.91
C SER A 81 3.13 -6.53 -14.23
N ILE A 82 2.77 -6.03 -13.05
CA ILE A 82 1.52 -6.42 -12.37
C ILE A 82 0.32 -5.81 -13.10
N PHE A 83 0.42 -4.54 -13.51
CA PHE A 83 -0.63 -3.90 -14.30
C PHE A 83 -0.80 -4.53 -15.69
N ASP A 84 0.24 -5.16 -16.27
CA ASP A 84 0.10 -5.91 -17.53
C ASP A 84 -0.79 -7.15 -17.37
N LEU A 85 -0.83 -7.74 -16.17
CA LEU A 85 -1.76 -8.82 -15.85
C LEU A 85 -3.19 -8.29 -15.65
N LEU A 86 -3.31 -7.10 -15.06
CA LEU A 86 -4.61 -6.42 -14.85
C LEU A 86 -5.30 -6.07 -16.17
N ASP A 87 -4.54 -5.67 -17.20
CA ASP A 87 -5.10 -5.39 -18.52
C ASP A 87 -5.73 -6.62 -19.18
N GLN A 88 -5.26 -7.83 -18.84
CA GLN A 88 -5.79 -9.08 -19.36
C GLN A 88 -7.04 -9.52 -18.59
N THR A 89 -7.05 -9.32 -17.27
CA THR A 89 -8.17 -9.66 -16.39
C THR A 89 -8.47 -8.49 -15.47
N PRO A 90 -9.38 -7.57 -15.81
CA PRO A 90 -9.64 -6.39 -14.99
C PRO A 90 -10.18 -6.72 -13.59
N CYS A 91 -9.80 -5.93 -12.59
CA CYS A 91 -10.35 -5.97 -11.24
C CYS A 91 -10.81 -4.55 -10.82
N PRO A 92 -12.08 -4.34 -10.46
CA PRO A 92 -12.58 -3.00 -10.10
C PRO A 92 -11.99 -2.48 -8.77
N TYR A 93 -11.51 -3.39 -7.92
CA TYR A 93 -10.98 -3.09 -6.58
C TYR A 93 -9.47 -2.82 -6.57
N ILE A 94 -8.85 -2.73 -7.74
CA ILE A 94 -7.45 -2.31 -7.91
C ILE A 94 -7.42 -0.95 -8.59
N VAL A 95 -6.43 -0.12 -8.25
CA VAL A 95 -6.20 1.17 -8.90
C VAL A 95 -6.06 1.01 -10.42
N GLN A 96 -6.82 1.78 -11.17
CA GLN A 96 -6.80 1.76 -12.63
C GLN A 96 -5.59 2.51 -13.16
N THR A 97 -4.90 1.92 -14.12
CA THR A 97 -3.91 2.62 -14.94
C THR A 97 -4.49 2.99 -16.31
N PHE A 98 -4.06 4.14 -16.84
CA PHE A 98 -4.48 4.62 -18.16
C PHE A 98 -3.38 4.45 -19.20
N PHE A 99 -2.13 4.66 -18.79
CA PHE A 99 -0.98 4.61 -19.69
C PHE A 99 0.32 4.38 -18.92
N ARG A 100 1.21 3.56 -19.47
CA ARG A 100 2.48 3.17 -18.83
C ARG A 100 3.63 3.36 -19.81
N CYS A 101 4.65 4.09 -19.37
CA CYS A 101 5.89 4.39 -20.10
C CYS A 101 7.10 4.01 -19.23
N PRO A 102 8.31 3.89 -19.80
CA PRO A 102 9.51 3.74 -18.99
C PRO A 102 9.58 4.83 -17.91
N ASN A 103 9.58 4.43 -16.64
CA ASN A 103 9.59 5.31 -15.46
C ASN A 103 8.35 6.21 -15.26
N ILE A 104 7.20 5.89 -15.83
CA ILE A 104 5.95 6.63 -15.57
C ILE A 104 4.75 5.68 -15.60
N ILE A 105 3.87 5.80 -14.62
CA ILE A 105 2.55 5.16 -14.62
C ILE A 105 1.50 6.26 -14.46
N PHE A 106 0.68 6.48 -15.48
CA PHE A 106 -0.52 7.32 -15.39
C PHE A 106 -1.68 6.49 -14.88
N MET A 107 -2.33 6.97 -13.83
CA MET A 107 -3.36 6.22 -13.11
C MET A 107 -4.48 7.14 -12.62
N GLU A 108 -5.60 6.53 -12.25
CA GLU A 108 -6.72 7.25 -11.67
C GLU A 108 -6.32 7.96 -10.37
N ARG A 109 -6.87 9.16 -10.19
CA ARG A 109 -6.67 9.94 -8.97
C ARG A 109 -7.74 9.59 -7.94
N LEU A 110 -7.28 9.16 -6.78
CA LEU A 110 -8.10 8.76 -5.62
C LEU A 110 -7.92 9.83 -4.52
N ASN A 111 -8.87 10.77 -4.47
CA ASN A 111 -8.75 12.01 -3.68
C ASN A 111 -9.34 11.93 -2.28
N ASP A 112 -10.04 10.84 -1.93
CA ASP A 112 -10.70 10.72 -0.62
C ASP A 112 -9.75 10.16 0.45
N GLY A 113 -8.46 10.06 0.10
CA GLY A 113 -7.38 9.65 0.99
C GLY A 113 -7.24 8.14 1.11
N THR A 114 -6.38 7.73 2.04
CA THR A 114 -6.15 6.33 2.36
C THR A 114 -7.16 5.82 3.39
N LEU A 115 -7.24 4.50 3.56
CA LEU A 115 -7.97 3.91 4.69
C LEU A 115 -7.44 4.45 6.03
N GLN A 116 -6.12 4.68 6.14
CA GLN A 116 -5.54 5.29 7.34
C GLN A 116 -6.12 6.69 7.62
N ASP A 117 -6.29 7.51 6.59
CA ASP A 117 -6.84 8.86 6.75
C ASP A 117 -8.32 8.80 7.13
N ARG A 118 -9.06 7.89 6.50
CA ARG A 118 -10.48 7.66 6.77
C ARG A 118 -10.73 7.26 8.21
N MET A 119 -9.95 6.32 8.72
CA MET A 119 -10.07 5.81 10.09
C MET A 119 -9.71 6.84 11.17
N ARG A 120 -9.05 7.96 10.81
CA ARG A 120 -8.80 9.09 11.74
C ARG A 120 -9.99 10.06 11.85
N MET A 121 -10.96 9.98 10.94
CA MET A 121 -12.12 10.88 10.95
C MET A 121 -13.11 10.44 12.02
N ILE A 122 -13.31 11.29 13.03
CA ILE A 122 -14.30 11.06 14.10
C ILE A 122 -15.71 11.28 13.52
N ASN A 123 -16.68 10.44 13.92
CA ASN A 123 -18.10 10.51 13.54
C ASN A 123 -18.46 10.22 12.07
N THR A 124 -17.63 9.45 11.34
CA THR A 124 -18.08 8.93 10.04
C THR A 124 -18.55 7.48 10.16
N SER A 125 -19.67 7.17 9.53
CA SER A 125 -20.06 5.78 9.28
C SER A 125 -19.05 5.14 8.32
N HIS A 126 -18.51 4.00 8.71
CA HIS A 126 -17.59 3.22 7.89
C HIS A 126 -18.32 2.03 7.29
N GLN A 127 -18.17 1.84 5.97
CA GLN A 127 -18.79 0.72 5.25
C GLN A 127 -17.90 -0.53 5.35
N ILE A 128 -17.57 -0.93 6.58
CA ILE A 128 -16.52 -1.91 6.89
C ILE A 128 -16.71 -3.22 6.13
N LEU A 129 -17.93 -3.78 6.11
CA LEU A 129 -18.20 -5.04 5.43
C LEU A 129 -18.04 -4.92 3.90
N GLN A 130 -18.47 -3.80 3.32
CA GLN A 130 -18.26 -3.52 1.90
C GLN A 130 -16.76 -3.37 1.59
N TRP A 131 -16.03 -2.61 2.39
CA TRP A 131 -14.58 -2.43 2.20
C TRP A 131 -13.83 -3.75 2.34
N MET A 132 -14.19 -4.61 3.31
CA MET A 132 -13.62 -5.95 3.40
C MET A 132 -13.95 -6.82 2.20
N GLN A 133 -15.18 -6.77 1.70
CA GLN A 133 -15.55 -7.50 0.49
C GLN A 133 -14.72 -7.05 -0.72
N GLN A 134 -14.56 -5.74 -0.91
CA GLN A 134 -13.77 -5.16 -2.00
C GLN A 134 -12.28 -5.53 -1.87
N LEU A 135 -11.71 -5.41 -0.67
CA LEU A 135 -10.32 -5.73 -0.40
C LEU A 135 -10.03 -7.23 -0.58
N SER A 136 -10.90 -8.11 -0.07
CA SER A 136 -10.79 -9.55 -0.31
C SER A 136 -10.95 -9.90 -1.78
N GLY A 137 -11.80 -9.18 -2.52
CA GLY A 137 -11.92 -9.32 -3.97
C GLY A 137 -10.64 -8.94 -4.71
N ALA A 138 -9.95 -7.86 -4.30
CA ALA A 138 -8.64 -7.51 -4.83
C ALA A 138 -7.59 -8.58 -4.53
N ALA A 139 -7.51 -9.05 -3.28
CA ALA A 139 -6.56 -10.09 -2.87
C ALA A 139 -6.78 -11.42 -3.63
N ALA A 140 -8.04 -11.87 -3.74
CA ALA A 140 -8.40 -13.08 -4.49
C ALA A 140 -8.07 -12.94 -5.98
N TRP A 141 -8.23 -11.75 -6.55
CA TRP A 141 -7.80 -11.49 -7.92
C TRP A 141 -6.28 -11.66 -8.07
N ILE A 142 -5.47 -11.06 -7.19
CA ILE A 142 -4.00 -11.18 -7.24
C ILE A 142 -3.56 -12.65 -7.07
N GLU A 143 -4.19 -13.36 -6.14
CA GLU A 143 -3.97 -14.79 -5.92
C GLU A 143 -4.26 -15.62 -7.18
N SER A 144 -5.35 -15.32 -7.89
CA SER A 144 -5.69 -15.99 -9.16
C SER A 144 -4.64 -15.79 -10.26
N GLN A 145 -3.81 -14.75 -10.15
CA GLN A 145 -2.67 -14.50 -11.05
C GLN A 145 -1.37 -15.18 -10.58
N GLY A 146 -1.45 -16.07 -9.57
CA GLY A 146 -0.29 -16.79 -9.01
C GLY A 146 0.62 -15.91 -8.14
N ARG A 147 0.07 -14.84 -7.56
CA ARG A 147 0.82 -13.79 -6.86
C ARG A 147 0.20 -13.43 -5.52
N VAL A 148 0.91 -12.63 -4.74
CA VAL A 148 0.37 -11.94 -3.57
C VAL A 148 0.71 -10.45 -3.64
N HIS A 149 -0.06 -9.62 -2.93
CA HIS A 149 0.25 -8.20 -2.82
C HIS A 149 1.52 -7.98 -1.98
N GLY A 150 1.68 -8.70 -0.87
CA GLY A 150 2.89 -8.68 -0.03
C GLY A 150 2.98 -7.51 0.95
N ASP A 151 2.32 -6.38 0.68
CA ASP A 151 2.27 -5.23 1.60
C ASP A 151 0.85 -4.65 1.78
N ILE A 152 -0.14 -5.49 2.06
CA ILE A 152 -1.50 -5.00 2.35
C ILE A 152 -1.47 -4.26 3.70
N ASN A 153 -1.62 -2.94 3.67
CA ASN A 153 -1.70 -2.10 4.86
C ASN A 153 -2.60 -0.86 4.59
N PRO A 154 -3.08 -0.13 5.62
CA PRO A 154 -4.05 0.94 5.42
C PRO A 154 -3.56 2.15 4.63
N ARG A 155 -2.26 2.29 4.36
CA ARG A 155 -1.72 3.36 3.50
C ARG A 155 -1.81 3.00 2.01
N ASN A 156 -1.76 1.70 1.69
CA ASN A 156 -1.81 1.19 0.33
C ASN A 156 -3.27 0.94 -0.13
N ILE A 157 -4.23 1.16 0.77
CA ILE A 157 -5.67 1.08 0.52
C ILE A 157 -6.20 2.50 0.36
N LEU A 158 -6.75 2.79 -0.81
CA LEU A 158 -7.24 4.11 -1.21
C LEU A 158 -8.77 4.11 -1.33
N LEU A 159 -9.38 5.28 -1.18
CA LEU A 159 -10.83 5.47 -1.24
C LEU A 159 -11.23 6.47 -2.32
N LYS A 160 -12.38 6.22 -2.95
CA LYS A 160 -13.09 7.18 -3.81
C LYS A 160 -14.58 6.92 -3.75
N LYS A 161 -15.37 7.91 -3.32
CA LYS A 161 -16.84 7.82 -3.17
C LYS A 161 -17.26 6.60 -2.33
N ASP A 162 -16.55 6.36 -1.23
CA ASP A 162 -16.70 5.20 -0.33
C ASP A 162 -16.44 3.81 -0.99
N GLU A 163 -15.84 3.76 -2.17
CA GLU A 163 -15.30 2.53 -2.74
C GLU A 163 -13.81 2.38 -2.43
N LEU A 164 -13.40 1.15 -2.10
CA LEU A 164 -12.02 0.78 -1.83
C LEU A 164 -11.30 0.37 -3.11
N LYS A 165 -10.06 0.85 -3.25
CA LYS A 165 -9.10 0.37 -4.23
C LYS A 165 -7.74 0.07 -3.60
N LEU A 166 -7.18 -1.07 -3.94
CA LEU A 166 -5.83 -1.47 -3.56
C LEU A 166 -4.81 -0.91 -4.58
N GLY A 167 -3.73 -0.32 -4.07
CA GLY A 167 -2.61 0.24 -4.84
C GLY A 167 -1.26 -0.16 -4.25
N GLU A 168 -0.17 0.36 -4.82
CA GLU A 168 1.24 0.05 -4.49
C GLU A 168 1.63 -1.43 -4.65
N PHE A 169 1.88 -1.81 -5.91
CA PHE A 169 2.29 -3.17 -6.28
C PHE A 169 3.81 -3.33 -6.47
N ASP A 170 4.60 -2.37 -6.00
CA ASP A 170 6.07 -2.38 -6.15
C ASP A 170 6.76 -3.49 -5.34
N HIS A 171 6.04 -4.09 -4.38
CA HIS A 171 6.46 -5.22 -3.55
C HIS A 171 5.68 -6.51 -3.78
N SER A 172 4.83 -6.61 -4.82
CA SER A 172 4.08 -7.84 -5.08
C SER A 172 4.99 -9.01 -5.42
N LEU A 173 4.64 -10.22 -4.98
CA LEU A 173 5.52 -11.38 -5.11
C LEU A 173 4.81 -12.51 -5.84
N LYS A 174 5.56 -13.48 -6.37
CA LYS A 174 4.95 -14.76 -6.75
C LYS A 174 4.66 -15.55 -5.48
N ILE A 175 3.62 -16.38 -5.54
CA ILE A 175 3.39 -17.34 -4.47
C ILE A 175 4.62 -18.24 -4.34
N ASN A 176 5.02 -18.51 -3.10
CA ASN A 176 6.22 -19.23 -2.69
C ASN A 176 7.54 -18.43 -2.67
N ASP A 177 7.55 -17.15 -3.05
CA ASP A 177 8.74 -16.31 -2.89
C ASP A 177 8.96 -15.92 -1.41
N PRO A 178 10.19 -15.61 -0.98
CA PRO A 178 10.46 -15.05 0.34
C PRO A 178 9.79 -13.67 0.54
N LEU A 179 9.02 -13.51 1.62
CA LEU A 179 8.39 -12.25 1.99
C LEU A 179 9.28 -11.47 3.00
N ASP A 180 9.98 -10.46 2.51
CA ASP A 180 10.92 -9.66 3.31
C ASP A 180 10.44 -8.24 3.64
N VAL A 181 9.40 -7.78 2.94
CA VAL A 181 8.82 -6.45 3.12
C VAL A 181 7.48 -6.58 3.81
N GLY A 182 7.21 -5.67 4.74
CA GLY A 182 5.96 -5.67 5.47
C GLY A 182 5.94 -4.62 6.57
N TYR A 183 4.73 -4.22 6.95
CA TYR A 183 4.52 -3.21 7.98
C TYR A 183 3.68 -3.78 9.12
N GLU A 184 4.28 -3.92 10.30
CA GLU A 184 3.54 -4.39 11.48
C GLU A 184 2.41 -3.39 11.88
N PRO A 185 1.25 -3.89 12.34
CA PRO A 185 0.94 -5.30 12.63
C PRO A 185 0.27 -6.05 11.46
N TYR A 186 0.37 -5.56 10.22
CA TYR A 186 -0.26 -6.19 9.05
C TYR A 186 0.57 -7.36 8.48
N VAL A 187 1.77 -7.56 9.01
CA VAL A 187 2.60 -8.75 8.84
C VAL A 187 3.01 -9.26 10.21
N ARG A 188 3.44 -10.52 10.27
CA ARG A 188 4.08 -11.12 11.45
C ARG A 188 5.41 -11.73 11.08
N GLY A 189 6.39 -11.58 11.96
CA GLY A 189 7.68 -12.24 11.80
C GLY A 189 7.53 -13.77 11.83
N CYS A 190 8.44 -14.45 11.13
CA CYS A 190 8.55 -15.90 11.20
C CYS A 190 9.06 -16.38 12.56
N LYS A 191 8.59 -17.55 12.99
CA LYS A 191 9.21 -18.26 14.12
C LYS A 191 10.60 -18.72 13.72
N LYS A 192 11.50 -18.81 14.69
CA LYS A 192 12.87 -19.26 14.45
C LYS A 192 12.85 -20.67 13.84
N GLY A 193 13.41 -20.80 12.64
CA GLY A 193 13.45 -22.07 11.89
C GLY A 193 12.36 -22.24 10.84
N GLU A 194 11.43 -21.30 10.70
CA GLU A 194 10.54 -21.24 9.53
C GLU A 194 11.32 -20.76 8.29
N GLU A 195 10.99 -21.32 7.13
CA GLU A 195 11.57 -20.95 5.84
C GLU A 195 10.90 -19.69 5.28
N GLY A 196 11.59 -19.03 4.34
CA GLY A 196 11.12 -17.81 3.66
C GLY A 196 11.90 -16.56 4.05
N GLY A 197 11.28 -15.40 3.85
CA GLY A 197 11.82 -14.10 4.22
C GLY A 197 11.55 -13.76 5.68
N ASN A 198 11.76 -12.50 6.06
CA ASN A 198 11.51 -11.99 7.42
C ASN A 198 10.07 -12.27 7.91
N PHE A 199 9.10 -12.31 6.99
CA PHE A 199 7.68 -12.53 7.25
C PHE A 199 7.16 -13.84 6.62
N GLY A 200 8.08 -14.74 6.23
CA GLY A 200 7.79 -16.09 5.77
C GLY A 200 7.70 -16.25 4.26
N ILE A 201 6.90 -17.22 3.84
CA ILE A 201 6.70 -17.56 2.43
C ILE A 201 5.44 -16.84 1.95
N ALA A 202 5.59 -16.05 0.89
CA ALA A 202 4.51 -15.27 0.31
C ALA A 202 3.40 -16.21 -0.20
N GLY A 203 2.18 -16.03 0.27
CA GLY A 203 1.06 -16.87 -0.12
C GLY A 203 -0.27 -16.52 0.55
N PRO A 204 -1.30 -17.37 0.40
CA PRO A 204 -2.64 -17.08 0.91
C PRO A 204 -2.66 -16.82 2.42
N ARG A 205 -1.82 -17.52 3.19
CA ARG A 205 -1.70 -17.32 4.65
C ARG A 205 -1.17 -15.94 5.01
N THR A 206 -0.20 -15.40 4.28
CA THR A 206 0.36 -14.07 4.59
C THR A 206 -0.65 -12.98 4.26
N GLU A 207 -1.36 -13.11 3.13
CA GLU A 207 -2.40 -12.15 2.72
C GLU A 207 -3.61 -12.19 3.67
N GLN A 208 -4.08 -13.39 4.07
CA GLN A 208 -5.16 -13.54 5.05
C GLN A 208 -4.83 -12.90 6.39
N PHE A 209 -3.58 -13.04 6.87
CA PHE A 209 -3.14 -12.36 8.09
C PHE A 209 -3.22 -10.84 7.96
N SER A 210 -2.82 -10.28 6.81
CA SER A 210 -2.95 -8.85 6.54
C SER A 210 -4.43 -8.43 6.48
N LEU A 211 -5.29 -9.19 5.79
CA LEU A 211 -6.74 -8.95 5.73
C LEU A 211 -7.39 -8.95 7.11
N GLY A 212 -7.09 -9.93 7.95
CA GLY A 212 -7.58 -9.99 9.35
C GLY A 212 -7.11 -8.79 10.17
N SER A 213 -5.85 -8.38 9.99
CA SER A 213 -5.28 -7.21 10.66
C SER A 213 -5.92 -5.89 10.20
N ILE A 214 -6.29 -5.78 8.92
CA ILE A 214 -7.08 -4.66 8.39
C ILE A 214 -8.49 -4.67 8.95
N PHE A 215 -9.13 -5.83 9.00
CA PHE A 215 -10.48 -5.96 9.54
C PHE A 215 -10.55 -5.54 11.01
N TRP A 216 -9.61 -6.03 11.83
CA TRP A 216 -9.43 -5.57 13.21
C TRP A 216 -9.28 -4.05 13.29
N TYR A 217 -8.42 -3.47 12.45
CA TYR A 217 -8.18 -2.04 12.46
C TYR A 217 -9.45 -1.24 12.16
N MET A 218 -10.25 -1.67 11.18
CA MET A 218 -11.49 -1.00 10.80
C MET A 218 -12.57 -1.12 11.88
N THR A 219 -12.68 -2.27 12.55
CA THR A 219 -13.76 -2.54 13.51
C THR A 219 -13.47 -1.96 14.89
N ARG A 220 -12.19 -1.90 15.29
CA ARG A 220 -11.77 -1.39 16.60
C ARG A 220 -11.27 0.06 16.58
N GLY A 221 -10.99 0.60 15.39
CA GLY A 221 -10.40 1.94 15.23
C GLY A 221 -8.94 2.05 15.65
N THR A 222 -8.35 0.98 16.17
CA THR A 222 -6.95 0.91 16.62
C THR A 222 -6.23 -0.27 16.00
N LYS A 223 -4.92 -0.13 15.81
CA LYS A 223 -4.09 -1.21 15.25
C LYS A 223 -4.05 -2.39 16.23
N LEU A 224 -3.89 -3.61 15.73
CA LEU A 224 -3.65 -4.77 16.57
C LEU A 224 -2.47 -4.51 17.53
N TYR A 225 -2.69 -4.79 18.82
CA TYR A 225 -1.76 -4.50 19.92
C TYR A 225 -1.30 -3.03 20.01
N TYR A 226 -2.18 -2.07 19.70
CA TYR A 226 -1.85 -0.64 19.77
C TYR A 226 -1.25 -0.21 21.12
N ASP A 227 -1.74 -0.76 22.22
CA ASP A 227 -1.29 -0.41 23.59
C ASP A 227 0.01 -1.12 24.02
N ILE A 228 0.46 -2.12 23.26
CA ILE A 228 1.65 -2.93 23.57
C ILE A 228 2.82 -2.41 22.75
N LYS A 229 3.96 -2.21 23.40
CA LYS A 229 5.14 -1.59 22.78
C LYS A 229 6.31 -2.58 22.65
N GLY A 230 7.16 -2.31 21.66
CA GLY A 230 8.45 -2.97 21.52
C GLY A 230 8.36 -4.48 21.31
N ARG A 231 9.30 -5.22 21.90
CA ARG A 231 9.48 -6.67 21.70
C ARG A 231 8.26 -7.50 22.10
N GLU A 232 7.50 -7.06 23.09
CA GLU A 232 6.31 -7.81 23.52
C GLU A 232 5.26 -7.88 22.41
N LYS A 233 5.01 -6.76 21.72
CA LYS A 233 4.10 -6.73 20.57
C LYS A 233 4.56 -7.68 19.48
N VAL A 234 5.85 -7.63 19.14
CA VAL A 234 6.45 -8.48 18.10
C VAL A 234 6.31 -9.95 18.48
N ASN A 235 6.63 -10.32 19.72
CA ASN A 235 6.50 -11.70 20.21
C ASN A 235 5.04 -12.18 20.15
N ARG A 236 4.07 -11.35 20.56
CA ARG A 236 2.64 -11.71 20.47
C ARG A 236 2.16 -11.90 19.03
N LEU A 237 2.68 -11.11 18.08
CA LEU A 237 2.40 -11.30 16.65
C LEU A 237 2.99 -12.61 16.13
N ILE A 238 4.25 -12.91 16.48
CA ILE A 238 4.94 -14.16 16.11
C ILE A 238 4.21 -15.38 16.69
N ASP A 239 3.82 -15.29 17.97
CA ASP A 239 3.17 -16.36 18.71
C ASP A 239 1.67 -16.47 18.43
N GLN A 240 1.09 -15.53 17.67
CA GLN A 240 -0.34 -15.47 17.36
C GLN A 240 -1.22 -15.44 18.62
N GLN A 241 -0.75 -14.72 19.65
CA GLN A 241 -1.46 -14.56 20.93
C GLN A 241 -2.47 -13.41 20.86
N PHE A 242 -3.55 -13.63 20.11
CA PHE A 242 -4.60 -12.62 19.92
C PHE A 242 -5.36 -12.32 21.22
N LEU A 243 -5.89 -11.10 21.32
CA LEU A 243 -6.79 -10.74 22.41
C LEU A 243 -8.04 -11.62 22.34
N ALA A 244 -8.64 -11.94 23.49
CA ALA A 244 -9.86 -12.71 23.54
C ALA A 244 -10.94 -12.04 22.68
N THR A 245 -11.42 -12.78 21.69
CA THR A 245 -12.58 -12.42 20.87
C THR A 245 -13.86 -12.85 21.59
N GLU A 246 -14.96 -12.13 21.40
CA GLU A 246 -16.28 -12.57 21.86
C GLU A 246 -16.93 -13.43 20.77
N PRO A 247 -17.02 -14.77 20.90
CA PRO A 247 -17.44 -15.63 19.78
C PRO A 247 -18.89 -15.40 19.32
N GLN A 248 -19.69 -14.69 20.12
CA GLN A 248 -21.07 -14.31 19.79
C GLN A 248 -21.16 -13.00 19.00
N ASP A 249 -20.08 -12.21 18.98
CA ASP A 249 -19.98 -11.05 18.11
C ASP A 249 -19.59 -11.54 16.69
N PRO A 250 -20.39 -11.25 15.65
CA PRO A 250 -20.14 -11.76 14.31
C PRO A 250 -18.80 -11.31 13.70
N ILE A 251 -18.29 -10.14 14.11
CA ILE A 251 -16.99 -9.63 13.64
C ILE A 251 -15.87 -10.43 14.31
N ASP A 252 -15.98 -10.65 15.61
CA ASP A 252 -15.02 -11.43 16.38
C ASP A 252 -14.99 -12.90 15.99
N TYR A 253 -16.12 -13.49 15.62
CA TYR A 253 -16.19 -14.83 15.02
C TYR A 253 -15.33 -14.89 13.75
N ILE A 254 -15.54 -13.94 12.82
CA ILE A 254 -14.76 -13.86 11.57
C ILE A 254 -13.27 -13.67 11.86
N ILE A 255 -12.90 -12.82 12.82
CA ILE A 255 -11.48 -12.58 13.17
C ILE A 255 -10.84 -13.83 13.76
N SER A 256 -11.58 -14.62 14.55
CA SER A 256 -11.04 -15.79 15.26
C SER A 256 -10.85 -17.04 14.40
N ASP A 257 -11.46 -17.09 13.21
CA ASP A 257 -11.38 -18.23 12.29
C ASP A 257 -10.09 -18.24 11.43
N TYR A 258 -9.24 -17.21 11.54
CA TYR A 258 -7.98 -17.04 10.78
C TYR A 258 -6.74 -16.95 11.69
#